data_AF-D6RK43-F1
#
_entry.id   AF-D6RK43-F1
#
_cell.length_a   1.000
_cell.length_b   1.000
_cell.length_c   1.000
_cell.angle_alpha   90.00
_cell.angle_beta   90.00
_cell.angle_gamma   90.00
#
_symmetry.space_group_name_H-M   'P 1'
#
loop_
_entity.id
_entity.type
_entity.pdbx_description
1 polymer ?
#
loop_
_entity_poly.entity_id
_entity_poly.type
_entity_poly.pdbx_seq_one_letter_code
_entity_poly.pdbx_strand_id
1 'polypeptide(L)'
;MAASYYYRPTQAAAPAPRPVANVRDDYERWYTETSSTNRMSLSLRSGIHSEVSWALERLCRLAYNEQFSLNSYPGLIDGLFDWPEWYVTEGYKYATDDNLLFSPPPEHASRYRYAMESMFIMRNAVLNDHNARELAQHSHSLPLILKALENLDFTKDPNQEFLLHILDVFQVLAPNLVIIPSVPDSLNPIIPLNRIVSKSQNRSLVISAFLGLNAVLSHPSNVFHLSKASGALSTAILYLPLFVDKPLLEAALEHIYIHISNPSAARAFLLDPQLPNTLKVLCSLLLAEQAHLEEKVNIDITRPSHTVASNALAARDYELTKEELEEVLPKPEPQRCYDWMRLMLTPRPEGEMTQVEIWTMYKDTFSPHQDKYPMLGASEVIKNITHVYPTAQAMVLPGQVQRFVVRGIDRRKYLNPNQKHQCLWDRSSCSAGVLPSPSELAEHLLEHLTSIGPSGSNTFPCAWSTCNQTLNSIQQLRAHVLTHIPPSQPFQRHPSQSETITLSADDPYYANSTPTMRSVPPPPNTVISFQVPTVDPPSHCLTALLIVRILFRTAFADVEAAPKADEDHFGFPGVVDDEAGAAEAETLASDVEGSRKGRKAFMNVRHLISNIRVKDEALMGWVIEMLAAVTPGH
;
A
#
# COMPACT_ATOMS: atom_id res chain seq x y z
N MET A 1 21.36 46.59 -81.52
CA MET A 1 19.92 46.87 -81.34
C MET A 1 19.25 45.63 -80.78
N ALA A 2 18.94 45.64 -79.49
CA ALA A 2 18.01 44.72 -78.86
C ALA A 2 17.50 45.40 -77.58
N ALA A 3 16.19 45.58 -77.49
CA ALA A 3 15.50 46.31 -76.44
C ALA A 3 15.48 45.50 -75.13
N SER A 4 15.96 46.11 -74.04
CA SER A 4 15.87 45.56 -72.69
C SER A 4 14.51 45.91 -72.09
N TYR A 5 13.73 44.88 -71.77
CA TYR A 5 12.48 45.00 -71.04
C TYR A 5 12.73 45.53 -69.61
N TYR A 6 12.10 46.64 -69.25
CA TYR A 6 12.10 47.17 -67.89
C TYR A 6 11.10 46.39 -67.02
N TYR A 7 11.60 45.69 -66.00
CA TYR A 7 10.77 45.19 -64.89
C TYR A 7 10.89 46.17 -63.72
N ARG A 8 9.78 46.82 -63.37
CA ARG A 8 9.64 47.68 -62.19
C ARG A 8 9.38 46.78 -60.97
N PRO A 9 10.21 46.78 -59.92
CA PRO A 9 9.83 46.17 -58.66
C PRO A 9 8.73 47.02 -58.02
N THR A 10 7.63 46.36 -57.67
CA THR A 10 6.53 46.88 -56.85
C THR A 10 7.07 47.53 -55.57
N GLN A 11 6.57 48.73 -55.28
CA GLN A 11 6.79 49.43 -54.01
C GLN A 11 6.48 48.48 -52.84
N ALA A 12 7.46 48.29 -51.96
CA ALA A 12 7.27 47.60 -50.70
C ALA A 12 6.17 48.32 -49.90
N ALA A 13 5.09 47.62 -49.59
CA ALA A 13 4.07 48.11 -48.69
C ALA A 13 4.72 48.42 -47.32
N ALA A 14 4.38 49.57 -46.75
CA ALA A 14 4.80 49.92 -45.39
C ALA A 14 4.35 48.81 -44.42
N PRO A 15 5.20 48.39 -43.46
CA PRO A 15 4.81 47.37 -42.50
C PRO A 15 3.59 47.84 -41.72
N ALA A 16 2.57 46.99 -41.63
CA ALA A 16 1.35 47.26 -40.88
C ALA A 16 1.70 47.62 -39.41
N PRO A 17 1.04 48.64 -38.82
CA PRO A 17 1.25 48.95 -37.41
C PRO A 17 0.82 47.74 -36.57
N ARG A 18 1.77 47.18 -35.81
CA ARG A 18 1.52 46.09 -34.87
C ARG A 18 0.41 46.53 -33.89
N PRO A 19 -0.55 45.65 -33.55
CA PRO A 19 -1.62 46.00 -32.63
C PRO A 19 -1.02 46.50 -31.30
N VAL A 20 -1.51 47.66 -30.86
CA VAL A 20 -1.13 48.26 -29.57
C VAL A 20 -1.69 47.36 -28.47
N ALA A 21 -0.80 46.76 -27.67
CA ALA A 21 -1.19 45.91 -26.56
C ALA A 21 -1.87 46.77 -25.48
N ASN A 22 -2.98 46.26 -24.95
CA ASN A 22 -3.78 46.89 -23.91
C ASN A 22 -2.95 46.93 -22.61
N VAL A 23 -2.51 48.13 -22.22
CA VAL A 23 -1.58 48.35 -21.10
C VAL A 23 -2.36 48.28 -19.79
N ARG A 24 -2.36 47.11 -19.16
CA ARG A 24 -2.49 47.06 -17.69
C ARG A 24 -1.12 47.47 -17.11
N ASP A 25 -1.14 48.23 -16.02
CA ASP A 25 0.04 48.51 -15.21
C ASP A 25 0.85 47.22 -15.01
N ASP A 26 2.18 47.31 -15.17
CA ASP A 26 3.20 46.24 -15.11
C ASP A 26 3.73 45.67 -16.44
N TYR A 27 3.12 45.97 -17.60
CA TYR A 27 3.62 45.53 -18.93
C TYR A 27 3.81 46.70 -19.91
N GLU A 28 4.28 47.83 -19.41
CA GLU A 28 4.53 48.96 -20.29
C GLU A 28 5.71 48.64 -21.24
N ARG A 29 5.50 48.85 -22.54
CA ARG A 29 6.42 48.41 -23.62
C ARG A 29 7.88 48.82 -23.41
N TRP A 30 8.11 49.98 -22.83
CA TRP A 30 9.43 50.59 -22.64
C TRP A 30 10.28 49.90 -21.55
N TYR A 31 9.70 49.03 -20.74
CA TYR A 31 10.44 48.20 -19.78
C TYR A 31 10.81 46.83 -20.33
N THR A 32 10.03 46.30 -21.27
CA THR A 32 10.30 44.99 -21.91
C THR A 32 11.02 45.14 -23.25
N GLU A 33 11.40 46.36 -23.62
CA GLU A 33 12.22 46.64 -24.79
C GLU A 33 13.62 46.02 -24.64
N THR A 34 13.94 45.09 -25.53
CA THR A 34 15.24 44.42 -25.63
C THR A 34 16.27 45.32 -26.33
N SER A 35 16.48 46.52 -25.79
CA SER A 35 17.37 47.56 -26.33
C SER A 35 18.38 47.98 -25.26
N SER A 36 19.53 48.51 -25.69
CA SER A 36 20.51 49.14 -24.78
C SER A 36 19.96 50.38 -24.07
N THR A 37 18.84 50.92 -24.55
CA THR A 37 18.10 52.04 -23.94
C THR A 37 17.06 51.58 -22.92
N ASN A 38 17.04 50.30 -22.54
CA ASN A 38 16.09 49.77 -21.58
C ASN A 38 16.17 50.55 -20.25
N ARG A 39 15.04 51.10 -19.82
CA ARG A 39 15.00 51.95 -18.63
C ARG A 39 15.42 51.20 -17.37
N MET A 40 15.06 49.93 -17.19
CA MET A 40 15.42 49.19 -15.97
C MET A 40 16.94 49.02 -15.87
N SER A 41 17.60 48.65 -16.97
CA SER A 41 19.07 48.54 -17.02
C SER A 41 19.74 49.89 -16.70
N LEU A 42 19.29 50.97 -17.33
CA LEU A 42 19.84 52.31 -17.08
C LEU A 42 19.56 52.83 -15.66
N SER A 43 18.37 52.60 -15.13
CA SER A 43 17.97 53.00 -13.78
C SER A 43 18.80 52.28 -12.71
N LEU A 44 19.06 50.97 -12.86
CA LEU A 44 19.98 50.24 -11.97
C LEU A 44 21.40 50.83 -11.99
N ARG A 45 21.92 51.09 -13.19
CA ARG A 45 23.30 51.56 -13.37
C ARG A 45 23.48 53.07 -13.11
N SER A 46 22.39 53.81 -12.91
CA SER A 46 22.44 55.26 -12.69
C SER A 46 23.05 55.66 -11.35
N GLY A 47 23.03 54.76 -10.36
CA GLY A 47 23.39 55.07 -8.97
C GLY A 47 22.38 55.97 -8.24
N ILE A 48 21.30 56.40 -8.88
CA ILE A 48 20.26 57.23 -8.28
C ILE A 48 19.31 56.32 -7.50
N HIS A 49 19.36 56.38 -6.16
CA HIS A 49 18.62 55.47 -5.28
C HIS A 49 17.11 55.35 -5.59
N SER A 50 16.44 56.45 -5.95
CA SER A 50 15.02 56.40 -6.33
C SER A 50 14.78 55.60 -7.62
N GLU A 51 15.65 55.73 -8.61
CA GLU A 51 15.56 54.99 -9.88
C GLU A 51 15.97 53.53 -9.69
N VAL A 52 17.00 53.26 -8.89
CA VAL A 52 17.41 51.89 -8.52
C VAL A 52 16.26 51.16 -7.82
N SER A 53 15.67 51.78 -6.80
CA SER A 53 14.53 51.22 -6.08
C SER A 53 13.34 50.96 -7.01
N TRP A 54 13.09 51.89 -7.92
CA TRP A 54 12.02 51.76 -8.90
C TRP A 54 12.28 50.56 -9.85
N ALA A 55 13.51 50.41 -10.36
CA ALA A 55 13.86 49.33 -11.27
C ALA A 55 13.80 47.95 -10.60
N LEU A 56 14.36 47.81 -9.39
CA LEU A 56 14.36 46.55 -8.64
C LEU A 56 12.95 46.10 -8.30
N GLU A 57 12.05 47.00 -7.90
CA GLU A 57 10.65 46.64 -7.60
C GLU A 57 9.95 46.01 -8.83
N ARG A 58 10.22 46.50 -10.04
CA ARG A 58 9.66 45.95 -11.28
C ARG A 58 10.34 44.64 -11.66
N LEU A 59 11.66 44.57 -11.54
CA LEU A 59 12.43 43.36 -11.82
C LEU A 59 12.04 42.21 -10.90
N CYS A 60 11.76 42.47 -9.61
CA CYS A 60 11.26 41.45 -8.68
C CYS A 60 9.94 40.83 -9.17
N ARG A 61 9.06 41.61 -9.80
CA ARG A 61 7.80 41.10 -10.40
C ARG A 61 8.07 40.33 -11.69
N LEU A 62 9.01 40.80 -12.52
CA LEU A 62 9.36 40.18 -13.79
C LEU A 62 10.16 38.88 -13.63
N ALA A 63 10.96 38.74 -12.57
CA ALA A 63 11.83 37.58 -12.34
C ALA A 63 11.07 36.26 -12.17
N TYR A 64 9.76 36.31 -11.91
CA TYR A 64 8.89 35.14 -11.85
C TYR A 64 8.34 34.72 -13.22
N ASN A 65 8.45 35.58 -14.24
CA ASN A 65 7.94 35.31 -15.57
C ASN A 65 8.93 34.41 -16.34
N GLU A 66 8.47 33.27 -16.85
CA GLU A 66 9.28 32.33 -17.64
C GLU A 66 9.89 32.96 -18.90
N GLN A 67 9.31 34.05 -19.42
CA GLN A 67 9.80 34.79 -20.59
C GLN A 67 10.91 35.79 -20.23
N PHE A 68 11.20 36.01 -18.95
CA PHE A 68 12.27 36.90 -18.52
C PHE A 68 13.64 36.29 -18.85
N SER A 69 14.40 36.96 -19.70
CA SER A 69 15.76 36.57 -20.10
C SER A 69 16.74 37.69 -19.75
N LEU A 70 17.77 37.36 -18.97
CA LEU A 70 18.82 38.32 -18.57
C LEU A 70 19.59 38.86 -19.78
N ASN A 71 19.87 38.01 -20.76
CA ASN A 71 20.61 38.35 -21.98
C ASN A 71 19.81 39.30 -22.90
N SER A 72 18.47 39.32 -22.77
CA SER A 72 17.62 40.21 -23.57
C SER A 72 17.79 41.70 -23.22
N TYR A 73 18.43 42.01 -22.09
CA TYR A 73 18.61 43.37 -21.59
C TYR A 73 20.10 43.65 -21.31
N PRO A 74 20.82 44.24 -22.28
CA PRO A 74 22.25 44.52 -22.11
C PRO A 74 22.54 45.37 -20.86
N GLY A 75 23.52 44.94 -20.05
CA GLY A 75 23.94 45.62 -18.82
C GLY A 75 23.04 45.39 -17.60
N LEU A 76 21.92 44.67 -17.75
CA LEU A 76 21.03 44.37 -16.63
C LEU A 76 21.71 43.43 -15.63
N ILE A 77 22.33 42.35 -16.12
CA ILE A 77 23.02 41.38 -15.28
C ILE A 77 24.14 42.03 -14.47
N ASP A 78 24.96 42.89 -15.08
CA ASP A 78 26.01 43.64 -14.40
C ASP A 78 25.46 44.50 -13.26
N GLY A 79 24.37 45.26 -13.52
CA GLY A 79 23.74 46.10 -12.50
C GLY A 79 23.11 45.32 -11.34
N LEU A 80 22.74 44.05 -11.57
CA LEU A 80 22.28 43.17 -10.50
C LEU A 80 23.41 42.70 -9.57
N PHE A 81 24.67 42.71 -10.02
CA PHE A 81 25.83 42.36 -9.18
C PHE A 81 26.31 43.49 -8.27
N ASP A 82 26.13 44.76 -8.66
CA ASP A 82 26.70 45.93 -7.98
C ASP A 82 26.38 45.97 -6.46
N TRP A 83 25.09 45.85 -6.09
CA TRP A 83 24.66 45.93 -4.69
C TRP A 83 25.00 44.69 -3.86
N PRO A 84 24.80 43.46 -4.37
CA PRO A 84 25.31 42.24 -3.71
C PRO A 84 26.81 42.28 -3.46
N GLU A 85 27.62 42.73 -4.43
CA GLU A 85 29.07 42.82 -4.27
C GLU A 85 29.47 43.85 -3.21
N TRP A 86 28.81 45.01 -3.20
CA TRP A 86 28.98 45.99 -2.13
C TRP A 86 28.64 45.38 -0.76
N TYR A 87 27.55 44.61 -0.66
CA TYR A 87 27.14 44.03 0.62
C TYR A 87 28.18 43.06 1.18
N VAL A 88 28.69 42.14 0.36
CA VAL A 88 29.64 41.10 0.81
C VAL A 88 31.06 41.65 1.04
N THR A 89 31.39 42.86 0.58
CA THR A 89 32.71 43.48 0.74
C THR A 89 32.74 44.58 1.80
N GLU A 90 31.67 45.36 1.90
CA GLU A 90 31.58 46.53 2.77
C GLU A 90 30.32 46.55 3.61
N GLY A 91 29.15 46.27 3.01
CA GLY A 91 27.85 46.43 3.67
C GLY A 91 27.65 45.58 4.92
N TYR A 92 28.20 44.36 4.93
CA TYR A 92 28.11 43.43 6.08
C TYR A 92 28.83 43.94 7.33
N LYS A 93 29.83 44.83 7.16
CA LYS A 93 30.62 45.39 8.29
C LYS A 93 29.78 46.30 9.18
N TYR A 94 28.69 46.84 8.65
CA TYR A 94 27.74 47.67 9.39
C TYR A 94 26.76 46.84 10.22
N ALA A 95 26.70 45.52 10.04
CA ALA A 95 25.88 44.62 10.87
C ALA A 95 26.57 44.39 12.23
N THR A 96 26.46 45.37 13.12
CA THR A 96 26.87 45.29 14.53
C THR A 96 25.74 44.76 15.40
N ASP A 97 26.08 44.19 16.56
CA ASP A 97 25.09 43.65 17.51
C ASP A 97 24.16 44.74 18.07
N ASP A 98 24.57 46.01 18.01
CA ASP A 98 23.77 47.18 18.40
C ASP A 98 22.51 47.37 17.52
N ASN A 99 22.53 46.85 16.28
CA ASN A 99 21.39 46.92 15.36
C ASN A 99 20.26 45.96 15.71
N LEU A 100 20.41 45.14 16.76
CA LEU A 100 19.33 44.30 17.29
C LEU A 100 18.22 45.13 17.97
N LEU A 101 18.56 46.33 18.48
CA LEU A 101 17.61 47.20 19.18
C LEU A 101 17.21 48.45 18.38
N PHE A 102 18.09 48.94 17.49
CA PHE A 102 17.87 50.15 16.70
C PHE A 102 17.99 49.88 15.20
N SER A 103 17.17 50.56 14.40
CA SER A 103 17.25 50.47 12.94
C SER A 103 18.59 51.03 12.44
N PRO A 104 19.25 50.37 11.46
CA PRO A 104 20.44 50.92 10.83
C PRO A 104 20.12 52.25 10.12
N PRO A 105 21.14 53.06 9.77
CA PRO A 105 20.94 54.30 9.03
C PRO A 105 20.08 54.07 7.76
N PRO A 106 19.10 54.96 7.44
CA PRO A 106 18.17 54.76 6.32
C PRO A 106 18.84 54.50 4.97
N GLU A 107 20.00 55.09 4.75
CA GLU A 107 20.81 54.88 3.56
C GLU A 107 21.38 53.45 3.50
N HIS A 108 21.92 52.94 4.61
CA HIS A 108 22.40 51.57 4.71
C HIS A 108 21.25 50.58 4.53
N ALA A 109 20.11 50.81 5.19
CA ALA A 109 18.91 49.99 5.05
C ALA A 109 18.44 49.92 3.58
N SER A 110 18.48 51.05 2.86
CA SER A 110 18.13 51.11 1.44
C SER A 110 19.10 50.31 0.57
N ARG A 111 20.40 50.45 0.80
CA ARG A 111 21.44 49.73 0.04
C ARG A 111 21.40 48.22 0.31
N TYR A 112 21.19 47.83 1.56
CA TYR A 112 20.97 46.43 1.94
C TYR A 112 19.75 45.85 1.24
N ARG A 113 18.63 46.59 1.23
CA ARG A 113 17.43 46.20 0.48
C ARG A 113 17.73 46.02 -1.02
N TYR A 114 18.50 46.91 -1.64
CA TYR A 114 18.89 46.72 -3.05
C TYR A 114 19.71 45.46 -3.27
N ALA A 115 20.64 45.15 -2.37
CA ALA A 115 21.42 43.93 -2.43
C ALA A 115 20.53 42.68 -2.31
N MET A 116 19.56 42.69 -1.38
CA MET A 116 18.59 41.63 -1.19
C MET A 116 17.67 41.44 -2.41
N GLU A 117 17.08 42.52 -2.92
CA GLU A 117 16.20 42.50 -4.10
C GLU A 117 16.96 41.99 -5.33
N SER A 118 18.20 42.45 -5.56
CA SER A 118 19.07 41.94 -6.64
C SER A 118 19.35 40.45 -6.50
N MET A 119 19.70 39.98 -5.30
CA MET A 119 19.92 38.55 -5.06
C MET A 119 18.65 37.73 -5.27
N PHE A 120 17.50 38.22 -4.84
CA PHE A 120 16.20 37.58 -5.06
C PHE A 120 15.88 37.46 -6.56
N ILE A 121 16.12 38.52 -7.34
CA ILE A 121 15.95 38.52 -8.80
C ILE A 121 16.84 37.46 -9.44
N MET A 122 18.14 37.44 -9.10
CA MET A 122 19.07 36.44 -9.64
C MET A 122 18.68 35.01 -9.23
N ARG A 123 18.29 34.80 -7.97
CA ARG A 123 17.83 33.52 -7.44
C ARG A 123 16.58 32.99 -8.15
N ASN A 124 15.64 33.86 -8.52
CA ASN A 124 14.48 33.43 -9.30
C ASN A 124 14.81 33.27 -10.78
N ALA A 125 15.70 34.10 -11.32
CA ALA A 125 16.14 33.99 -12.71
C ALA A 125 16.80 32.63 -12.98
N VAL A 126 17.59 32.08 -12.05
CA VAL A 126 18.22 30.76 -12.20
C VAL A 126 17.23 29.59 -12.28
N LEU A 127 15.94 29.78 -11.96
CA LEU A 127 14.93 28.74 -12.18
C LEU A 127 14.67 28.48 -13.68
N ASN A 128 15.06 29.43 -14.55
CA ASN A 128 15.07 29.25 -15.99
C ASN A 128 16.46 28.82 -16.47
N ASP A 129 16.55 27.69 -17.17
CA ASP A 129 17.80 27.09 -17.66
C ASP A 129 18.69 28.05 -18.48
N HIS A 130 18.09 28.96 -19.26
CA HIS A 130 18.87 29.90 -20.06
C HIS A 130 19.57 30.93 -19.16
N ASN A 131 18.82 31.56 -18.26
CA ASN A 131 19.37 32.50 -17.28
C ASN A 131 20.36 31.83 -16.34
N ALA A 132 20.10 30.57 -15.96
CA ALA A 132 21.00 29.76 -15.14
C ALA A 132 22.39 29.63 -15.81
N ARG A 133 22.43 29.35 -17.12
CA ARG A 133 23.70 29.28 -17.88
C ARG A 133 24.40 30.64 -17.97
N GLU A 134 23.65 31.71 -18.23
CA GLU A 134 24.20 33.07 -18.30
C GLU A 134 24.85 33.46 -16.96
N LEU A 135 24.14 33.25 -15.84
CA LEU A 135 24.68 33.50 -14.51
C LEU A 135 25.87 32.57 -14.18
N ALA A 136 25.83 31.30 -14.55
CA ALA A 136 26.95 30.38 -14.30
C ALA A 136 28.23 30.77 -15.06
N GLN A 137 28.11 31.39 -16.23
CA GLN A 137 29.24 31.84 -17.06
C GLN A 137 29.70 33.26 -16.74
N HIS A 138 28.89 34.04 -16.01
CA HIS A 138 29.21 35.42 -15.69
C HIS A 138 30.42 35.53 -14.74
N SER A 139 31.37 36.43 -15.05
CA SER A 139 32.65 36.54 -14.33
C SER A 139 32.51 36.94 -12.87
N HIS A 140 31.38 37.56 -12.49
CA HIS A 140 31.13 38.03 -11.12
C HIS A 140 30.47 36.98 -10.22
N SER A 141 29.89 35.92 -10.77
CA SER A 141 29.07 34.96 -10.00
C SER A 141 29.87 34.19 -8.96
N LEU A 142 30.94 33.51 -9.37
CA LEU A 142 31.77 32.74 -8.44
C LEU A 142 32.49 33.66 -7.42
N PRO A 143 33.09 34.81 -7.80
CA PRO A 143 33.65 35.75 -6.83
C PRO A 143 32.65 36.26 -5.80
N LEU A 144 31.42 36.60 -6.20
CA LEU A 144 30.36 37.02 -5.28
C LEU A 144 30.04 35.92 -4.27
N ILE A 145 29.85 34.68 -4.74
CA ILE A 145 29.51 33.53 -3.89
C ILE A 145 30.64 33.24 -2.89
N LEU A 146 31.90 33.19 -3.36
CA LEU A 146 33.04 32.92 -2.48
C LEU A 146 33.20 34.00 -1.41
N LYS A 147 33.12 35.28 -1.79
CA LYS A 147 33.18 36.40 -0.83
C LYS A 147 32.02 36.37 0.16
N ALA A 148 30.81 36.03 -0.29
CA ALA A 148 29.65 35.90 0.60
C ALA A 148 29.88 34.80 1.65
N LEU A 149 30.32 33.62 1.21
CA LEU A 149 30.60 32.48 2.10
C LEU A 149 31.77 32.74 3.06
N GLU A 150 32.75 33.55 2.66
CA GLU A 150 33.90 33.92 3.49
C GLU A 150 33.55 35.00 4.52
N ASN A 151 32.86 36.07 4.11
CA ASN A 151 32.69 37.29 4.91
C ASN A 151 31.40 37.32 5.74
N LEU A 152 30.32 36.70 5.26
CA LEU A 152 29.03 36.77 5.94
C LEU A 152 28.96 35.76 7.07
N ASP A 153 28.76 36.27 8.29
CA ASP A 153 28.54 35.44 9.47
C ASP A 153 27.10 34.89 9.46
N PHE A 154 26.97 33.57 9.27
CA PHE A 154 25.68 32.86 9.25
C PHE A 154 24.94 32.87 10.60
N THR A 155 25.61 33.26 11.70
CA THR A 155 24.96 33.41 13.01
C THR A 155 24.18 34.72 13.12
N LYS A 156 24.50 35.72 12.28
CA LYS A 156 23.80 36.99 12.25
C LYS A 156 22.56 36.91 11.37
N ASP A 157 21.41 37.20 11.96
CA ASP A 157 20.10 37.25 11.29
C ASP A 157 20.11 37.98 9.92
N PRO A 158 20.64 39.21 9.77
CA PRO A 158 20.63 39.92 8.48
C PRO A 158 21.43 39.23 7.37
N ASN A 159 22.33 38.32 7.71
CA ASN A 159 23.11 37.57 6.72
C ASN A 159 22.42 36.29 6.27
N GLN A 160 21.48 35.75 7.07
CA GLN A 160 20.94 34.42 6.82
C GLN A 160 20.14 34.37 5.51
N GLU A 161 19.26 35.35 5.29
CA GLU A 161 18.47 35.43 4.06
C GLU A 161 19.34 35.63 2.81
N PHE A 162 20.34 36.52 2.91
CA PHE A 162 21.29 36.76 1.83
C PHE A 162 22.08 35.49 1.50
N LEU A 163 22.56 34.77 2.53
CA LEU A 163 23.27 33.50 2.37
C LEU A 163 22.38 32.43 1.74
N LEU A 164 21.09 32.36 2.07
CA LEU A 164 20.15 31.45 1.41
C LEU A 164 20.06 31.73 -0.09
N HIS A 165 19.95 33.00 -0.50
CA HIS A 165 19.96 33.35 -1.92
C HIS A 165 21.29 33.00 -2.61
N ILE A 166 22.42 33.24 -1.93
CA ILE A 166 23.74 32.86 -2.43
C ILE A 166 23.83 31.34 -2.64
N LEU A 167 23.37 30.54 -1.68
CA LEU A 167 23.41 29.08 -1.76
C LEU A 167 22.47 28.53 -2.85
N ASP A 168 21.30 29.14 -3.05
CA ASP A 168 20.38 28.78 -4.13
C ASP A 168 21.00 29.06 -5.51
N VAL A 169 21.64 30.22 -5.71
CA VAL A 169 22.36 30.52 -6.95
C VAL A 169 23.57 29.60 -7.13
N PHE A 170 24.29 29.29 -6.04
CA PHE A 170 25.45 28.41 -6.08
C PHE A 170 25.13 26.99 -6.57
N GLN A 171 23.94 26.46 -6.29
CA GLN A 171 23.53 25.14 -6.74
C GLN A 171 23.56 24.98 -8.28
N VAL A 172 23.46 26.08 -9.04
CA VAL A 172 23.62 26.05 -10.51
C VAL A 172 25.07 25.96 -10.95
N LEU A 173 25.99 26.59 -10.21
CA LEU A 173 27.42 26.60 -10.53
C LEU A 173 28.12 25.33 -10.03
N ALA A 174 27.70 24.84 -8.87
CA ALA A 174 28.35 23.77 -8.13
C ALA A 174 28.60 22.48 -8.93
N PRO A 175 27.66 21.94 -9.74
CA PRO A 175 27.87 20.68 -10.46
C PRO A 175 29.01 20.74 -11.48
N ASN A 176 29.33 21.92 -12.01
CA ASN A 176 30.38 22.12 -13.02
C ASN A 176 31.67 22.72 -12.42
N LEU A 177 31.70 22.97 -11.11
CA LEU A 177 32.84 23.59 -10.45
C LEU A 177 33.92 22.56 -10.12
N VAL A 178 35.11 22.72 -10.71
CA VAL A 178 36.29 21.90 -10.40
C VAL A 178 37.23 22.68 -9.49
N ILE A 179 37.55 22.10 -8.32
CA ILE A 179 38.42 22.73 -7.32
C ILE A 179 39.78 22.05 -7.35
N ILE A 180 40.81 22.78 -7.80
CA ILE A 180 42.17 22.26 -7.85
C ILE A 180 42.68 22.11 -6.39
N PRO A 181 43.37 21.00 -6.02
CA PRO A 181 43.84 20.76 -4.66
C PRO A 181 44.73 21.86 -4.06
N SER A 182 45.47 22.60 -4.90
CA SER A 182 46.37 23.68 -4.51
C SER A 182 45.70 25.03 -4.28
N VAL A 183 44.38 25.13 -4.51
CA VAL A 183 43.64 26.38 -4.34
C VAL A 183 43.63 26.78 -2.86
N PRO A 184 43.90 28.07 -2.52
CA PRO A 184 43.80 28.58 -1.16
C PRO A 184 42.42 28.31 -0.55
N ASP A 185 42.39 28.08 0.76
CA ASP A 185 41.14 27.76 1.47
C ASP A 185 40.07 28.86 1.34
N SER A 186 40.44 30.13 1.18
CA SER A 186 39.50 31.24 0.94
C SER A 186 38.78 31.16 -0.41
N LEU A 187 39.36 30.47 -1.39
CA LEU A 187 38.76 30.24 -2.71
C LEU A 187 38.08 28.86 -2.81
N ASN A 188 38.03 28.11 -1.72
CA ASN A 188 37.43 26.79 -1.68
C ASN A 188 36.06 26.84 -0.98
N PRO A 189 34.93 26.72 -1.70
CA PRO A 189 33.60 26.83 -1.11
C PRO A 189 33.27 25.68 -0.16
N ILE A 190 33.95 24.53 -0.25
CA ILE A 190 33.68 23.36 0.60
C ILE A 190 33.89 23.68 2.08
N ILE A 191 34.89 24.49 2.41
CA ILE A 191 35.27 24.81 3.79
C ILE A 191 34.18 25.64 4.51
N PRO A 192 33.73 26.80 3.98
CA PRO A 192 32.63 27.53 4.58
C PRO A 192 31.30 26.76 4.54
N LEU A 193 31.01 25.98 3.49
CA LEU A 193 29.82 25.12 3.44
C LEU A 193 29.81 24.08 4.56
N ASN A 194 30.93 23.38 4.76
CA ASN A 194 31.12 22.43 5.85
C ASN A 194 30.94 23.11 7.22
N ARG A 195 31.42 24.35 7.38
CA ARG A 195 31.23 25.15 8.60
C ARG A 195 29.75 25.47 8.84
N ILE A 196 29.01 25.90 7.81
CA ILE A 196 27.57 26.19 7.91
C ILE A 196 26.82 24.92 8.31
N VAL A 197 27.05 23.81 7.60
CA VAL A 197 26.41 22.51 7.91
C VAL A 197 26.66 22.11 9.35
N SER A 198 27.91 22.18 9.82
CA SER A 198 28.29 21.66 11.14
C SER A 198 27.92 22.55 12.32
N LYS A 199 27.67 23.86 12.10
CA LYS A 199 27.52 24.84 13.19
C LYS A 199 26.24 25.67 13.14
N SER A 200 25.56 25.75 11.99
CA SER A 200 24.34 26.53 11.87
C SER A 200 23.19 25.90 12.66
N GLN A 201 22.37 26.74 13.29
CA GLN A 201 21.12 26.33 13.94
C GLN A 201 19.90 26.58 13.03
N ASN A 202 20.09 27.24 11.89
CA ASN A 202 19.03 27.50 10.94
C ASN A 202 18.89 26.30 9.99
N ARG A 203 17.77 25.59 10.11
CA ARG A 203 17.42 24.41 9.30
C ARG A 203 17.55 24.68 7.80
N SER A 204 17.03 25.81 7.31
CA SER A 204 17.06 26.13 5.87
C SER A 204 18.49 26.32 5.37
N LEU A 205 19.33 27.01 6.15
CA LEU A 205 20.75 27.19 5.80
C LEU A 205 21.50 25.85 5.79
N VAL A 206 21.23 24.97 6.76
CA VAL A 206 21.84 23.64 6.81
C VAL A 206 21.49 22.83 5.57
N ILE A 207 20.21 22.81 5.17
CA ILE A 207 19.75 22.11 3.96
C ILE A 207 20.39 22.71 2.71
N SER A 208 20.31 24.02 2.51
CA SER A 208 20.88 24.67 1.32
C SER A 208 22.41 24.48 1.24
N ALA A 209 23.10 24.47 2.38
CA ALA A 209 24.54 24.22 2.43
C ALA A 209 24.88 22.76 2.12
N PHE A 210 24.08 21.78 2.60
CA PHE A 210 24.21 20.39 2.17
C PHE A 210 24.01 20.24 0.66
N LEU A 211 22.97 20.85 0.09
CA LEU A 211 22.70 20.77 -1.34
C LEU A 211 23.87 21.34 -2.18
N GLY A 212 24.38 22.51 -1.79
CA GLY A 212 25.56 23.10 -2.44
C GLY A 212 26.81 22.22 -2.30
N LEU A 213 27.05 21.66 -1.11
CA LEU A 213 28.19 20.79 -0.84
C LEU A 213 28.10 19.48 -1.64
N ASN A 214 26.92 18.86 -1.68
CA ASN A 214 26.63 17.64 -2.44
C ASN A 214 26.85 17.88 -3.94
N ALA A 215 26.32 18.98 -4.48
CA ALA A 215 26.49 19.32 -5.89
C ALA A 215 27.97 19.46 -6.28
N VAL A 216 28.80 20.14 -5.48
CA VAL A 216 30.25 20.24 -5.76
C VAL A 216 30.96 18.89 -5.65
N LEU A 217 30.67 18.13 -4.58
CA LEU A 217 31.36 16.87 -4.31
C LEU A 217 30.94 15.73 -5.22
N SER A 218 29.75 15.80 -5.84
CA SER A 218 29.32 14.84 -6.85
C SER A 218 30.19 14.88 -8.13
N HIS A 219 30.93 15.97 -8.36
CA HIS A 219 31.84 16.06 -9.49
C HIS A 219 33.08 15.17 -9.24
N PRO A 220 33.40 14.19 -10.10
CA PRO A 220 34.46 13.20 -9.84
C PRO A 220 35.84 13.81 -9.60
N SER A 221 36.17 14.95 -10.22
CA SER A 221 37.45 15.64 -10.02
C SER A 221 37.61 16.23 -8.61
N ASN A 222 36.54 16.36 -7.82
CA ASN A 222 36.56 16.96 -6.49
C ASN A 222 36.69 15.92 -5.36
N VAL A 223 36.83 14.63 -5.69
CA VAL A 223 36.96 13.52 -4.72
C VAL A 223 38.04 13.76 -3.66
N PHE A 224 39.16 14.41 -4.02
CA PHE A 224 40.25 14.71 -3.08
C PHE A 224 39.84 15.64 -1.92
N HIS A 225 38.72 16.36 -2.05
CA HIS A 225 38.22 17.27 -1.02
C HIS A 225 37.20 16.61 -0.08
N LEU A 226 36.87 15.32 -0.24
CA LEU A 226 35.96 14.61 0.66
C LEU A 226 36.42 14.65 2.12
N SER A 227 37.73 14.59 2.37
CA SER A 227 38.30 14.70 3.72
C SER A 227 38.05 16.07 4.37
N LYS A 228 38.00 17.15 3.56
CA LYS A 228 37.68 18.51 4.02
C LYS A 228 36.19 18.67 4.41
N ALA A 229 35.34 17.72 4.03
CA ALA A 229 33.92 17.65 4.37
C ALA A 229 33.60 16.65 5.50
N SER A 230 34.60 16.17 6.24
CA SER A 230 34.41 15.20 7.34
C SER A 230 33.43 15.66 8.42
N GLY A 231 33.43 16.96 8.77
CA GLY A 231 32.46 17.53 9.72
C GLY A 231 31.00 17.44 9.23
N ALA A 232 30.78 17.66 7.95
CA ALA A 232 29.47 17.53 7.30
C ALA A 232 29.01 16.07 7.26
N LEU A 233 29.92 15.10 7.09
CA LEU A 233 29.59 13.68 7.22
C LEU A 233 29.10 13.33 8.64
N SER A 234 29.84 13.75 9.67
CA SER A 234 29.41 13.54 11.07
C SER A 234 28.04 14.18 11.34
N THR A 235 27.82 15.37 10.79
CA THR A 235 26.55 16.09 10.92
C THR A 235 25.41 15.37 10.20
N ALA A 236 25.66 14.85 8.98
CA ALA A 236 24.69 14.08 8.23
C ALA A 236 24.26 12.81 9.00
N ILE A 237 25.21 12.10 9.62
CA ILE A 237 24.94 10.93 10.47
C ILE A 237 24.07 11.32 11.68
N LEU A 238 24.32 12.48 12.30
CA LEU A 238 23.52 12.97 13.43
C LEU A 238 22.07 13.30 13.05
N TYR A 239 21.83 13.72 11.81
CA TYR A 239 20.47 14.02 11.33
C TYR A 239 19.70 12.79 10.80
N LEU A 240 20.37 11.67 10.52
CA LEU A 240 19.71 10.43 10.04
C LEU A 240 18.48 9.98 10.85
N PRO A 241 18.45 10.07 12.20
CA PRO A 241 17.28 9.62 12.98
C PRO A 241 16.03 10.50 12.82
N LEU A 242 16.11 11.66 12.15
CA LEU A 242 15.01 12.62 12.00
C LEU A 242 14.05 12.23 10.86
N PHE A 243 13.42 11.06 10.96
CA PHE A 243 12.55 10.50 9.90
C PHE A 243 11.36 11.40 9.52
N VAL A 244 10.92 12.26 10.44
CA VAL A 244 9.83 13.22 10.20
C VAL A 244 10.27 14.35 9.25
N ASP A 245 11.53 14.76 9.33
CA ASP A 245 12.06 15.88 8.55
C ASP A 245 12.70 15.36 7.25
N LYS A 246 11.84 14.98 6.30
CA LYS A 246 12.27 14.41 5.01
C LYS A 246 13.27 15.27 4.23
N PRO A 247 13.08 16.60 4.07
CA PRO A 247 14.03 17.40 3.31
C PRO A 247 15.43 17.44 3.93
N LEU A 248 15.54 17.49 5.26
CA LEU A 248 16.85 17.45 5.94
C LEU A 248 17.47 16.05 5.85
N LEU A 249 16.65 15.01 6.04
CA LEU A 249 17.07 13.62 5.94
C LEU A 249 17.59 13.28 4.54
N GLU A 250 16.90 13.71 3.48
CA GLU A 250 17.29 13.52 2.09
C GLU A 250 18.64 14.18 1.79
N ALA A 251 18.83 15.44 2.20
CA ALA A 251 20.09 16.15 2.03
C ALA A 251 21.26 15.46 2.76
N ALA A 252 21.02 14.93 3.96
CA ALA A 252 21.99 14.18 4.75
C ALA A 252 22.31 12.81 4.14
N LEU A 253 21.29 12.06 3.70
CA LEU A 253 21.45 10.77 3.02
C LEU A 253 22.26 10.93 1.74
N GLU A 254 21.94 11.93 0.93
CA GLU A 254 22.69 12.24 -0.29
C GLU A 254 24.16 12.56 0.02
N HIS A 255 24.42 13.32 1.09
CA HIS A 255 25.79 13.63 1.51
C HIS A 255 26.57 12.36 1.91
N ILE A 256 25.93 11.47 2.68
CA ILE A 256 26.52 10.18 3.07
C ILE A 256 26.76 9.34 1.81
N TYR A 257 25.80 9.26 0.91
CA TYR A 257 25.89 8.51 -0.34
C TYR A 257 27.06 8.98 -1.21
N ILE A 258 27.21 10.29 -1.42
CA ILE A 258 28.34 10.86 -2.18
C ILE A 258 29.68 10.49 -1.52
N HIS A 259 29.75 10.59 -0.19
CA HIS A 259 30.97 10.27 0.55
C HIS A 259 31.35 8.79 0.43
N ILE A 260 30.41 7.88 0.71
CA ILE A 260 30.67 6.43 0.72
C ILE A 260 30.67 5.81 -0.69
N SER A 261 30.19 6.51 -1.71
CA SER A 261 30.36 6.07 -3.10
C SER A 261 31.82 6.09 -3.54
N ASN A 262 32.68 6.85 -2.86
CA ASN A 262 34.11 6.77 -3.07
C ASN A 262 34.72 5.54 -2.34
N PRO A 263 35.44 4.63 -3.04
CA PRO A 263 35.94 3.40 -2.43
C PRO A 263 36.94 3.57 -1.27
N SER A 264 37.79 4.61 -1.28
CA SER A 264 38.71 4.84 -0.15
C SER A 264 37.97 5.41 1.06
N ALA A 265 37.02 6.32 0.84
CA ALA A 265 36.16 6.84 1.90
C ALA A 265 35.25 5.75 2.50
N ALA A 266 34.69 4.86 1.68
CA ALA A 266 33.91 3.71 2.15
C ALA A 266 34.74 2.79 3.06
N ARG A 267 35.97 2.45 2.65
CA ARG A 267 36.90 1.64 3.44
C ARG A 267 37.26 2.33 4.75
N ALA A 268 37.54 3.64 4.71
CA ALA A 268 37.79 4.42 5.92
C ALA A 268 36.56 4.43 6.85
N PHE A 269 35.35 4.54 6.31
CA PHE A 269 34.11 4.52 7.09
C PHE A 269 33.85 3.17 7.78
N LEU A 270 34.38 2.05 7.25
CA LEU A 270 34.28 0.76 7.93
C LEU A 270 35.05 0.72 9.27
N LEU A 271 36.05 1.59 9.44
CA LEU A 271 36.82 1.72 10.66
C LEU A 271 36.17 2.69 11.66
N ASP A 272 35.21 3.49 11.21
CA ASP A 272 34.54 4.54 11.99
C ASP A 272 33.72 3.94 13.15
N PRO A 273 33.85 4.46 14.39
CA PRO A 273 33.06 4.01 15.54
C PRO A 273 31.54 4.15 15.37
N GLN A 274 31.07 5.06 14.52
CA GLN A 274 29.66 5.33 14.26
C GLN A 274 29.02 4.32 13.30
N LEU A 275 29.82 3.56 12.52
CA LEU A 275 29.32 2.60 11.52
C LEU A 275 28.16 1.71 12.02
N PRO A 276 28.23 1.04 13.20
CA PRO A 276 27.16 0.17 13.64
C PRO A 276 25.86 0.93 13.92
N ASN A 277 25.95 2.16 14.44
CA ASN A 277 24.79 2.99 14.72
C ASN A 277 24.20 3.55 13.43
N THR A 278 25.03 3.98 12.49
CA THR A 278 24.61 4.45 11.16
C THR A 278 23.87 3.34 10.42
N LEU A 279 24.42 2.12 10.35
CA LEU A 279 23.74 0.96 9.74
C LEU A 279 22.40 0.65 10.42
N LYS A 280 22.35 0.71 11.74
CA LYS A 280 21.12 0.46 12.51
C LYS A 280 20.05 1.50 12.18
N VAL A 281 20.41 2.78 12.11
CA VAL A 281 19.47 3.86 11.77
C VAL A 281 19.00 3.76 10.33
N LEU A 282 19.88 3.45 9.37
CA LEU A 282 19.52 3.23 7.97
C LEU A 282 18.51 2.06 7.82
N CYS A 283 18.76 0.93 8.48
CA CYS A 283 17.80 -0.19 8.47
C CYS A 283 16.48 0.19 9.16
N SER A 284 16.55 0.96 10.24
CA SER A 284 15.35 1.43 10.95
C SER A 284 14.52 2.41 10.10
N LEU A 285 15.17 3.24 9.29
CA LEU A 285 14.50 4.12 8.33
C LEU A 285 13.71 3.31 7.29
N LEU A 286 14.35 2.29 6.72
CA LEU A 286 13.69 1.39 5.75
C LEU A 286 12.46 0.72 6.36
N LEU A 287 12.57 0.21 7.58
CA LEU A 287 11.46 -0.43 8.29
C LEU A 287 10.35 0.55 8.69
N ALA A 288 10.70 1.78 9.07
CA ALA A 288 9.73 2.80 9.44
C ALA A 288 8.87 3.23 8.23
N GLU A 289 9.51 3.44 7.08
CA GLU A 289 8.80 3.82 5.84
C GLU A 289 8.01 2.64 5.26
N GLN A 290 8.51 1.40 5.40
CA GLN A 290 7.82 0.19 4.94
C GLN A 290 6.39 0.05 5.50
N ALA A 291 6.13 0.49 6.74
CA ALA A 291 4.79 0.44 7.33
C ALA A 291 3.75 1.25 6.52
N HIS A 292 4.19 2.25 5.75
CA HIS A 292 3.35 3.05 4.87
C HIS A 292 3.25 2.49 3.44
N LEU A 293 4.08 1.52 3.08
CA LEU A 293 4.17 0.91 1.74
C LEU A 293 3.44 -0.44 1.66
N GLU A 294 3.05 -1.00 2.81
CA GLU A 294 2.43 -2.32 2.92
C GLU A 294 0.91 -2.25 3.09
N GLU A 295 0.21 -3.15 2.40
CA GLU A 295 -1.22 -3.37 2.57
C GLU A 295 -1.49 -4.67 3.31
N LYS A 296 -2.51 -4.67 4.19
CA LYS A 296 -2.97 -5.88 4.86
C LYS A 296 -3.90 -6.67 3.93
N VAL A 297 -3.37 -7.74 3.35
CA VAL A 297 -4.12 -8.66 2.51
C VAL A 297 -4.81 -9.70 3.39
N ASN A 298 -6.13 -9.87 3.19
CA ASN A 298 -6.94 -10.87 3.87
C ASN A 298 -7.43 -11.90 2.84
N ILE A 299 -7.04 -13.16 3.01
CA ILE A 299 -7.53 -14.27 2.20
C ILE A 299 -8.53 -15.08 3.03
N ASP A 300 -9.78 -15.14 2.56
CA ASP A 300 -10.81 -15.98 3.15
C ASP A 300 -10.63 -17.43 2.66
N ILE A 301 -10.33 -18.32 3.60
CA ILE A 301 -10.21 -19.77 3.37
C ILE A 301 -11.36 -20.54 4.05
N THR A 302 -12.44 -19.85 4.40
CA THR A 302 -13.64 -20.45 5.02
C THR A 302 -14.22 -21.51 4.09
N ARG A 303 -14.37 -22.73 4.61
CA ARG A 303 -15.00 -23.83 3.87
C ARG A 303 -16.52 -23.58 3.74
N PRO A 304 -17.14 -23.97 2.61
CA PRO A 304 -18.57 -23.81 2.42
C PRO A 304 -19.36 -24.58 3.49
N SER A 305 -20.36 -23.92 4.05
CA SER A 305 -21.32 -24.49 5.00
C SER A 305 -22.73 -24.06 4.64
N HIS A 306 -23.74 -24.78 5.12
CA HIS A 306 -25.14 -24.42 4.89
C HIS A 306 -25.93 -24.47 6.21
N THR A 307 -27.02 -23.71 6.31
CA THR A 307 -27.85 -23.64 7.53
C THR A 307 -29.23 -24.24 7.28
N VAL A 308 -29.70 -25.08 8.19
CA VAL A 308 -31.02 -25.72 8.12
C VAL A 308 -31.84 -25.38 9.36
N ALA A 309 -33.17 -25.28 9.26
CA ALA A 309 -34.02 -24.99 10.41
C ALA A 309 -34.00 -26.12 11.45
N SER A 310 -33.88 -25.77 12.74
CA SER A 310 -33.89 -26.72 13.86
C SER A 310 -35.24 -27.42 14.07
N ASN A 311 -36.31 -26.95 13.39
CA ASN A 311 -37.70 -27.41 13.51
C ASN A 311 -38.21 -28.07 12.24
N ALA A 312 -37.42 -28.94 11.62
CA ALA A 312 -38.00 -29.87 10.67
C ALA A 312 -38.89 -30.85 11.45
N LEU A 313 -40.18 -30.49 11.64
CA LEU A 313 -41.22 -31.51 11.80
C LEU A 313 -40.99 -32.49 10.68
N ALA A 314 -40.81 -33.78 11.00
CA ALA A 314 -40.52 -34.83 10.05
C ALA A 314 -41.67 -34.95 9.04
N ALA A 315 -41.67 -34.07 8.04
CA ALA A 315 -42.60 -34.05 6.94
C ALA A 315 -42.22 -35.25 6.08
N ARG A 316 -42.92 -36.37 6.28
CA ARG A 316 -42.74 -37.55 5.44
C ARG A 316 -43.30 -37.25 4.06
N ASP A 317 -42.57 -37.71 3.04
CA ASP A 317 -43.05 -37.65 1.68
C ASP A 317 -44.35 -38.47 1.54
N TYR A 318 -45.28 -37.95 0.74
CA TYR A 318 -46.54 -38.63 0.44
C TYR A 318 -46.28 -39.86 -0.44
N GLU A 319 -46.93 -40.97 -0.09
CA GLU A 319 -47.01 -42.20 -0.89
C GLU A 319 -48.48 -42.48 -1.19
N LEU A 320 -48.77 -42.94 -2.40
CA LEU A 320 -50.13 -43.30 -2.83
C LEU A 320 -50.69 -44.42 -1.96
N THR A 321 -51.94 -44.28 -1.51
CA THR A 321 -52.62 -45.40 -0.87
C THR A 321 -53.04 -46.45 -1.90
N LYS A 322 -53.37 -47.66 -1.45
CA LYS A 322 -53.80 -48.74 -2.35
C LYS A 322 -55.08 -48.38 -3.10
N GLU A 323 -56.00 -47.69 -2.41
CA GLU A 323 -57.28 -47.24 -2.95
C GLU A 323 -57.08 -46.18 -4.04
N GLU A 324 -56.17 -45.22 -3.81
CA GLU A 324 -55.82 -44.19 -4.79
C GLU A 324 -55.11 -44.77 -6.02
N LEU A 325 -54.22 -45.76 -5.82
CA LEU A 325 -53.56 -46.45 -6.91
C LEU A 325 -54.57 -47.22 -7.77
N GLU A 326 -55.53 -47.93 -7.14
CA GLU A 326 -56.60 -48.64 -7.84
C GLU A 326 -57.53 -47.71 -8.64
N GLU A 327 -57.73 -46.47 -8.17
CA GLU A 327 -58.51 -45.46 -8.90
C GLU A 327 -57.77 -44.89 -10.12
N VAL A 328 -56.44 -44.70 -10.01
CA VAL A 328 -55.63 -44.05 -11.04
C VAL A 328 -55.18 -45.03 -12.12
N LEU A 329 -54.91 -46.29 -11.78
CA LEU A 329 -54.44 -47.33 -12.71
C LEU A 329 -55.27 -47.50 -13.99
N PRO A 330 -56.62 -47.62 -13.94
CA PRO A 330 -57.43 -47.88 -15.14
C PRO A 330 -57.60 -46.67 -16.08
N LYS A 331 -57.13 -45.48 -15.68
CA LYS A 331 -57.28 -44.26 -16.50
C LYS A 331 -56.36 -44.33 -17.74
N PRO A 332 -56.81 -43.87 -18.92
CA PRO A 332 -55.97 -43.81 -20.11
C PRO A 332 -54.92 -42.70 -19.99
N GLU A 333 -53.81 -42.84 -20.71
CA GLU A 333 -52.83 -41.75 -20.82
C GLU A 333 -53.32 -40.68 -21.82
N PRO A 334 -53.07 -39.38 -21.55
CA PRO A 334 -52.24 -38.79 -20.50
C PRO A 334 -52.96 -38.49 -19.16
N GLN A 335 -54.25 -38.81 -19.05
CA GLN A 335 -55.07 -38.45 -17.88
C GLN A 335 -54.56 -39.10 -16.60
N ARG A 336 -54.07 -40.34 -16.69
CA ARG A 336 -53.44 -41.04 -15.57
C ARG A 336 -52.20 -40.32 -15.05
N CYS A 337 -51.32 -39.88 -15.94
CA CYS A 337 -50.16 -39.05 -15.60
C CYS A 337 -50.57 -37.75 -14.90
N TYR A 338 -51.63 -37.08 -15.37
CA TYR A 338 -52.12 -35.84 -14.74
C TYR A 338 -52.64 -36.07 -13.33
N ASP A 339 -53.45 -37.10 -13.12
CA ASP A 339 -54.03 -37.38 -11.81
C ASP A 339 -52.96 -37.87 -10.82
N TRP A 340 -52.00 -38.67 -11.28
CA TRP A 340 -50.82 -39.03 -10.48
C TRP A 340 -50.00 -37.80 -10.06
N MET A 341 -49.74 -36.86 -10.97
CA MET A 341 -49.02 -35.62 -10.64
C MET A 341 -49.78 -34.76 -9.63
N ARG A 342 -51.12 -34.72 -9.70
CA ARG A 342 -51.96 -34.01 -8.72
C ARG A 342 -51.95 -34.65 -7.33
N LEU A 343 -51.78 -35.97 -7.27
CA LEU A 343 -51.72 -36.70 -6.02
C LEU A 343 -50.34 -36.60 -5.36
N MET A 344 -49.26 -36.72 -6.15
CA MET A 344 -47.89 -36.85 -5.66
C MET A 344 -47.12 -35.53 -5.54
N LEU A 345 -47.52 -34.48 -6.25
CA LEU A 345 -46.81 -33.20 -6.30
C LEU A 345 -47.70 -32.07 -5.76
N THR A 346 -47.08 -30.95 -5.39
CA THR A 346 -47.79 -29.74 -4.94
C THR A 346 -47.08 -28.50 -5.49
N PRO A 347 -47.81 -27.47 -5.94
CA PRO A 347 -47.19 -26.24 -6.42
C PRO A 347 -46.49 -25.50 -5.28
N ARG A 348 -45.22 -25.15 -5.48
CA ARG A 348 -44.41 -24.38 -4.53
C ARG A 348 -43.48 -23.47 -5.31
N PRO A 349 -43.63 -22.12 -5.25
CA PRO A 349 -42.82 -21.19 -6.05
C PRO A 349 -41.30 -21.35 -5.88
N GLU A 350 -40.85 -21.59 -4.65
CA GLU A 350 -39.42 -21.80 -4.31
C GLU A 350 -39.02 -23.29 -4.37
N GLY A 351 -39.92 -24.18 -4.80
CA GLY A 351 -39.65 -25.62 -4.91
C GLY A 351 -38.85 -25.94 -6.17
N GLU A 352 -37.85 -26.81 -6.03
CA GLU A 352 -37.05 -27.34 -7.12
C GLU A 352 -36.99 -28.87 -6.98
N MET A 353 -37.31 -29.59 -8.06
CA MET A 353 -37.20 -31.05 -8.10
C MET A 353 -36.55 -31.49 -9.40
N THR A 354 -35.72 -32.53 -9.37
CA THR A 354 -35.00 -32.95 -10.58
C THR A 354 -35.91 -33.71 -11.54
N GLN A 355 -35.65 -33.60 -12.85
CA GLN A 355 -36.40 -34.36 -13.86
C GLN A 355 -36.24 -35.88 -13.67
N VAL A 356 -35.07 -36.31 -13.19
CA VAL A 356 -34.76 -37.72 -12.91
C VAL A 356 -35.59 -38.26 -11.75
N GLU A 357 -35.77 -37.48 -10.68
CA GLU A 357 -36.61 -37.87 -9.54
C GLU A 357 -38.08 -38.04 -9.95
N ILE A 358 -38.62 -37.09 -10.72
CA ILE A 358 -40.02 -37.15 -11.21
C ILE A 358 -40.25 -38.41 -12.02
N TRP A 359 -39.36 -38.68 -12.97
CA TRP A 359 -39.45 -39.86 -13.83
C TRP A 359 -39.32 -41.15 -13.03
N THR A 360 -38.36 -41.24 -12.11
CA THR A 360 -38.15 -42.41 -11.25
C THR A 360 -39.41 -42.70 -10.44
N MET A 361 -40.02 -41.69 -9.81
CA MET A 361 -41.25 -41.88 -9.04
C MET A 361 -42.42 -42.37 -9.91
N TYR A 362 -42.61 -41.81 -11.10
CA TYR A 362 -43.66 -42.24 -12.02
C TYR A 362 -43.42 -43.68 -12.49
N LYS A 363 -42.18 -44.00 -12.87
CA LYS A 363 -41.77 -45.34 -13.31
C LYS A 363 -41.98 -46.35 -12.19
N ASP A 364 -41.55 -46.07 -10.97
CA ASP A 364 -41.69 -47.00 -9.85
C ASP A 364 -43.17 -47.25 -9.51
N THR A 365 -44.03 -46.23 -9.66
CA THR A 365 -45.48 -46.37 -9.44
C THR A 365 -46.13 -47.31 -10.48
N PHE A 366 -45.78 -47.19 -11.76
CA PHE A 366 -46.50 -47.86 -12.85
C PHE A 366 -45.77 -49.03 -13.51
N SER A 367 -44.46 -49.20 -13.31
CA SER A 367 -43.67 -50.31 -13.86
C SER A 367 -44.17 -51.69 -13.45
N PRO A 368 -44.66 -51.91 -12.22
CA PRO A 368 -45.26 -53.20 -11.83
C PRO A 368 -46.53 -53.57 -12.62
N HIS A 369 -47.15 -52.61 -13.31
CA HIS A 369 -48.44 -52.77 -13.99
C HIS A 369 -48.37 -52.59 -15.51
N GLN A 370 -47.15 -52.50 -16.06
CA GLN A 370 -46.91 -52.16 -17.47
C GLN A 370 -47.51 -53.17 -18.46
N ASP A 371 -47.59 -54.45 -18.08
CA ASP A 371 -48.14 -55.53 -18.93
C ASP A 371 -49.63 -55.33 -19.24
N LYS A 372 -50.37 -54.68 -18.33
CA LYS A 372 -51.80 -54.37 -18.49
C LYS A 372 -52.04 -52.93 -18.92
N TYR A 373 -51.16 -52.02 -18.52
CA TYR A 373 -51.33 -50.58 -18.73
C TYR A 373 -50.01 -49.97 -19.22
N PRO A 374 -49.88 -49.61 -20.51
CA PRO A 374 -48.64 -49.03 -21.02
C PRO A 374 -48.39 -47.66 -20.37
N MET A 375 -47.15 -47.42 -19.93
CA MET A 375 -46.73 -46.15 -19.32
C MET A 375 -46.15 -45.16 -20.33
N LEU A 376 -46.16 -43.86 -19.98
CA LEU A 376 -45.52 -42.82 -20.78
C LEU A 376 -43.99 -42.87 -20.73
N GLY A 377 -43.34 -42.34 -21.75
CA GLY A 377 -41.88 -42.15 -21.73
C GLY A 377 -41.46 -40.94 -20.89
N ALA A 378 -40.21 -40.92 -20.42
CA ALA A 378 -39.68 -39.85 -19.56
C ALA A 378 -39.92 -38.44 -20.13
N SER A 379 -39.67 -38.24 -21.44
CA SER A 379 -39.89 -36.93 -22.09
C SER A 379 -41.36 -36.48 -22.04
N GLU A 380 -42.31 -37.41 -22.17
CA GLU A 380 -43.74 -37.10 -22.14
C GLU A 380 -44.21 -36.79 -20.72
N VAL A 381 -43.72 -37.53 -19.73
CA VAL A 381 -43.97 -37.24 -18.30
C VAL A 381 -43.48 -35.83 -17.95
N ILE A 382 -42.26 -35.45 -18.34
CA ILE A 382 -41.74 -34.11 -18.03
C ILE A 382 -42.53 -33.01 -18.75
N LYS A 383 -42.95 -33.22 -20.00
CA LYS A 383 -43.81 -32.25 -20.72
C LYS A 383 -45.18 -32.07 -20.06
N ASN A 384 -45.76 -33.15 -19.54
CA ASN A 384 -47.06 -33.13 -18.88
C ASN A 384 -47.07 -32.31 -17.58
N ILE A 385 -45.92 -32.08 -16.94
CA ILE A 385 -45.82 -31.25 -15.75
C ILE A 385 -46.30 -29.83 -16.01
N THR A 386 -45.86 -29.21 -17.11
CA THR A 386 -46.28 -27.83 -17.46
C THR A 386 -47.78 -27.76 -17.79
N HIS A 387 -48.39 -28.89 -18.17
CA HIS A 387 -49.84 -28.97 -18.38
C HIS A 387 -50.61 -29.04 -17.06
N VAL A 388 -50.11 -29.79 -16.06
CA VAL A 388 -50.74 -29.92 -14.74
C VAL A 388 -50.47 -28.69 -13.86
N TYR A 389 -49.27 -28.13 -13.95
CA TYR A 389 -48.80 -26.98 -13.18
C TYR A 389 -48.25 -25.91 -14.15
N PRO A 390 -49.09 -24.97 -14.63
CA PRO A 390 -48.68 -23.94 -15.59
C PRO A 390 -47.57 -23.02 -15.10
N THR A 391 -47.42 -22.88 -13.78
CA THR A 391 -46.36 -22.09 -13.14
C THR A 391 -45.01 -22.83 -13.05
N ALA A 392 -44.98 -24.12 -13.39
CA ALA A 392 -43.78 -24.94 -13.32
C ALA A 392 -42.93 -24.81 -14.59
N GLN A 393 -41.62 -24.66 -14.43
CA GLN A 393 -40.68 -24.49 -15.54
C GLN A 393 -39.55 -25.52 -15.47
N ALA A 394 -39.44 -26.34 -16.52
CA ALA A 394 -38.30 -27.23 -16.70
C ALA A 394 -37.10 -26.44 -17.26
N MET A 395 -35.94 -26.50 -16.59
CA MET A 395 -34.74 -25.78 -16.97
C MET A 395 -33.47 -26.59 -16.70
N VAL A 396 -32.38 -26.23 -17.39
CA VAL A 396 -31.05 -26.84 -17.20
C VAL A 396 -30.14 -25.80 -16.59
N LEU A 397 -29.66 -26.05 -15.37
CA LEU A 397 -28.76 -25.13 -14.68
C LEU A 397 -27.31 -25.38 -15.12
N PRO A 398 -26.57 -24.35 -15.57
CA PRO A 398 -25.17 -24.48 -15.96
C PRO A 398 -24.26 -24.69 -14.74
N GLY A 399 -23.30 -25.62 -14.83
CA GLY A 399 -22.33 -25.96 -13.79
C GLY A 399 -21.35 -27.04 -14.25
N GLN A 400 -20.41 -27.49 -13.39
CA GLN A 400 -19.48 -28.59 -13.71
C GLN A 400 -20.21 -29.91 -14.08
N VAL A 401 -21.41 -30.13 -13.54
CA VAL A 401 -22.37 -31.18 -13.97
C VAL A 401 -23.71 -30.50 -14.26
N GLN A 402 -24.26 -30.72 -15.46
CA GLN A 402 -25.55 -30.13 -15.87
C GLN A 402 -26.69 -30.74 -15.03
N ARG A 403 -27.46 -29.88 -14.33
CA ARG A 403 -28.60 -30.30 -13.52
C ARG A 403 -29.91 -29.99 -14.25
N PHE A 404 -30.69 -31.03 -14.55
CA PHE A 404 -32.00 -30.95 -15.20
C PHE A 404 -33.09 -30.88 -14.13
N VAL A 405 -33.67 -29.69 -13.93
CA VAL A 405 -34.57 -29.41 -12.80
C VAL A 405 -35.89 -28.83 -13.28
N VAL A 406 -36.93 -28.97 -12.47
CA VAL A 406 -38.24 -28.36 -12.65
C VAL A 406 -38.50 -27.47 -11.44
N ARG A 407 -38.65 -26.16 -11.69
CA ARG A 407 -38.97 -25.16 -10.65
C ARG A 407 -40.46 -24.94 -10.56
N GLY A 408 -40.94 -24.58 -9.37
CA GLY A 408 -42.36 -24.27 -9.11
C GLY A 408 -43.19 -25.44 -8.59
N ILE A 409 -42.56 -26.59 -8.36
CA ILE A 409 -43.18 -27.80 -7.81
C ILE A 409 -42.29 -28.41 -6.73
N ASP A 410 -42.91 -29.10 -5.78
CA ASP A 410 -42.24 -29.88 -4.74
C ASP A 410 -43.02 -31.19 -4.53
N ARG A 411 -42.38 -32.19 -3.94
CA ARG A 411 -43.05 -33.45 -3.57
C ARG A 411 -44.07 -33.15 -2.48
N ARG A 412 -45.27 -33.72 -2.61
CA ARG A 412 -46.31 -33.58 -1.58
C ARG A 412 -45.80 -34.23 -0.30
N LYS A 413 -45.90 -33.52 0.82
CA LYS A 413 -45.49 -34.02 2.14
C LYS A 413 -46.69 -34.08 3.08
N TYR A 414 -46.74 -35.11 3.92
CA TYR A 414 -47.66 -35.16 5.05
C TYR A 414 -47.14 -34.26 6.17
N LEU A 415 -47.83 -33.14 6.40
CA LEU A 415 -47.81 -32.47 7.69
C LEU A 415 -48.96 -33.05 8.49
N ASN A 416 -48.71 -34.04 9.34
CA ASN A 416 -49.69 -34.48 10.33
C ASN A 416 -49.32 -33.85 11.69
N PRO A 417 -49.70 -32.58 11.96
CA PRO A 417 -49.45 -31.95 13.25
C PRO A 417 -50.09 -32.71 14.42
N ASN A 418 -51.02 -33.62 14.15
CA ASN A 418 -51.76 -34.37 15.16
C ASN A 418 -51.19 -35.77 15.43
N GLN A 419 -50.21 -36.29 14.66
CA GLN A 419 -49.61 -37.62 14.96
C GLN A 419 -49.05 -37.71 16.40
N LYS A 420 -48.65 -36.58 16.98
CA LYS A 420 -48.22 -36.47 18.38
C LYS A 420 -49.31 -36.88 19.39
N HIS A 421 -50.59 -36.87 19.02
CA HIS A 421 -51.71 -37.24 19.87
C HIS A 421 -52.30 -38.62 19.52
N GLN A 422 -51.58 -39.44 18.74
CA GLN A 422 -52.00 -40.82 18.49
C GLN A 422 -51.88 -41.64 19.77
N CYS A 423 -52.91 -42.44 20.07
CA CYS A 423 -52.86 -43.36 21.19
C CYS A 423 -51.88 -44.51 20.89
N LEU A 424 -50.82 -44.64 21.69
CA LEU A 424 -49.84 -45.73 21.57
C LEU A 424 -50.05 -46.81 22.63
N TRP A 425 -51.25 -46.88 23.22
CA TRP A 425 -51.60 -47.91 24.19
C TRP A 425 -51.61 -49.30 23.53
N ASP A 426 -51.37 -50.33 24.34
CA ASP A 426 -51.19 -51.71 23.91
C ASP A 426 -50.10 -51.88 22.82
N ARG A 427 -48.90 -51.35 23.09
CA ARG A 427 -47.75 -51.41 22.18
C ARG A 427 -48.04 -50.82 20.79
N SER A 428 -48.84 -49.75 20.76
CA SER A 428 -49.28 -49.05 19.52
C SER A 428 -50.30 -49.82 18.67
N SER A 429 -51.00 -50.79 19.24
CA SER A 429 -52.06 -51.56 18.56
C SER A 429 -53.46 -50.93 18.68
N CYS A 430 -53.60 -49.84 19.45
CA CYS A 430 -54.87 -49.20 19.72
C CYS A 430 -55.60 -48.78 18.42
N SER A 431 -56.89 -49.13 18.31
CA SER A 431 -57.71 -48.84 17.13
C SER A 431 -58.22 -47.39 17.05
N ALA A 432 -57.95 -46.57 18.08
CA ALA A 432 -58.34 -45.17 18.07
C ALA A 432 -57.55 -44.39 17.00
N GLY A 433 -58.27 -43.59 16.23
CA GLY A 433 -57.66 -42.64 15.29
C GLY A 433 -56.82 -41.58 16.00
N VAL A 434 -56.17 -40.74 15.21
CA VAL A 434 -55.37 -39.62 15.74
C VAL A 434 -56.29 -38.62 16.44
N LEU A 435 -56.03 -38.34 17.73
CA LEU A 435 -56.84 -37.43 18.53
C LEU A 435 -56.43 -35.96 18.29
N PRO A 436 -57.37 -35.00 18.35
CA PRO A 436 -57.07 -33.61 17.99
C PRO A 436 -56.39 -32.83 19.14
N SER A 437 -56.55 -33.21 20.41
CA SER A 437 -55.98 -32.49 21.55
C SER A 437 -55.29 -33.40 22.59
N PRO A 438 -54.32 -32.88 23.37
CA PRO A 438 -53.72 -33.62 24.50
C PRO A 438 -54.75 -34.01 25.56
N SER A 439 -55.77 -33.18 25.76
CA SER A 439 -56.86 -33.43 26.70
C SER A 439 -57.70 -34.63 26.27
N GLU A 440 -58.02 -34.75 24.99
CA GLU A 440 -58.73 -35.92 24.45
C GLU A 440 -57.88 -37.19 24.46
N LEU A 441 -56.56 -37.07 24.23
CA LEU A 441 -55.65 -38.20 24.44
C LEU A 441 -55.60 -38.64 25.90
N ALA A 442 -55.61 -37.69 26.84
CA ALA A 442 -55.67 -38.01 28.26
C ALA A 442 -56.97 -38.73 28.62
N GLU A 443 -58.11 -38.22 28.14
CA GLU A 443 -59.42 -38.82 28.38
C GLU A 443 -59.50 -40.23 27.80
N HIS A 444 -59.06 -40.41 26.56
CA HIS A 444 -59.00 -41.73 25.91
C HIS A 444 -58.07 -42.71 26.64
N LEU A 445 -56.91 -42.25 27.15
CA LEU A 445 -56.03 -43.09 27.97
C LEU A 445 -56.67 -43.52 29.29
N LEU A 446 -57.54 -42.68 29.86
CA LEU A 446 -58.29 -43.05 31.06
C LEU A 446 -59.31 -44.16 30.78
N GLU A 447 -59.90 -44.21 29.58
CA GLU A 447 -60.79 -45.32 29.16
C GLU A 447 -60.05 -46.66 29.20
N HIS A 448 -58.82 -46.72 28.68
CA HIS A 448 -57.96 -47.91 28.76
C HIS A 448 -57.60 -48.31 30.19
N LEU A 449 -57.45 -47.34 31.10
CA LEU A 449 -57.19 -47.63 32.51
C LEU A 449 -58.43 -48.12 33.25
N THR A 450 -59.63 -47.66 32.85
CA THR A 450 -60.90 -48.15 33.42
C THR A 450 -61.23 -49.57 32.99
N SER A 451 -60.84 -49.97 31.77
CA SER A 451 -61.08 -51.34 31.26
C SER A 451 -60.19 -52.41 31.89
N ILE A 452 -59.06 -52.02 32.52
CA ILE A 452 -58.15 -52.95 33.21
C ILE A 452 -58.75 -53.50 34.53
N GLY A 453 -59.79 -52.86 35.07
CA GLY A 453 -60.61 -53.34 36.19
C GLY A 453 -59.85 -53.62 37.51
N PRO A 454 -60.55 -53.81 38.65
CA PRO A 454 -59.93 -54.25 39.89
C PRO A 454 -59.66 -55.77 39.82
N SER A 455 -58.72 -56.17 38.97
CA SER A 455 -58.15 -57.51 39.05
C SER A 455 -57.34 -57.60 40.35
N GLY A 456 -57.40 -58.70 41.10
CA GLY A 456 -56.65 -58.92 42.36
C GLY A 456 -55.11 -58.97 42.21
N SER A 457 -54.58 -58.37 41.14
CA SER A 457 -53.17 -58.21 40.84
C SER A 457 -52.62 -56.99 41.60
N ASN A 458 -51.54 -57.19 42.35
CA ASN A 458 -50.79 -56.11 43.01
C ASN A 458 -49.80 -55.40 42.07
N THR A 459 -49.76 -55.74 40.77
CA THR A 459 -48.88 -55.12 39.78
C THR A 459 -49.59 -54.81 38.47
N PHE A 460 -49.32 -53.63 37.91
CA PHE A 460 -49.93 -53.12 36.69
C PHE A 460 -48.84 -52.60 35.72
N PRO A 461 -48.58 -53.30 34.60
CA PRO A 461 -47.63 -52.85 33.58
C PRO A 461 -48.21 -51.71 32.74
N CYS A 462 -47.35 -50.75 32.39
CA CYS A 462 -47.67 -49.74 31.39
C CYS A 462 -47.58 -50.34 29.99
N ALA A 463 -48.66 -50.26 29.22
CA ALA A 463 -48.73 -50.81 27.86
C ALA A 463 -48.41 -49.75 26.77
N TRP A 464 -47.96 -48.56 27.15
CA TRP A 464 -47.69 -47.48 26.20
C TRP A 464 -46.41 -47.73 25.38
N SER A 465 -46.51 -47.79 24.06
CA SER A 465 -45.38 -47.92 23.11
C SER A 465 -44.32 -48.93 23.57
N THR A 466 -43.09 -48.50 23.86
CA THR A 466 -41.98 -49.33 24.37
C THR A 466 -41.75 -49.17 25.88
N CYS A 467 -42.69 -48.56 26.62
CA CYS A 467 -42.55 -48.36 28.05
C CYS A 467 -42.53 -49.70 28.82
N ASN A 468 -41.56 -49.86 29.71
CA ASN A 468 -41.38 -51.09 30.49
C ASN A 468 -41.70 -50.91 31.99
N GLN A 469 -42.35 -49.80 32.36
CA GLN A 469 -42.66 -49.51 33.75
C GLN A 469 -43.78 -50.41 34.27
N THR A 470 -43.61 -50.94 35.48
CA THR A 470 -44.59 -51.74 36.22
C THR A 470 -44.83 -51.09 37.58
N LEU A 471 -46.09 -50.90 37.95
CA LEU A 471 -46.48 -50.11 39.11
C LEU A 471 -47.39 -50.88 40.04
N ASN A 472 -47.34 -50.57 41.34
CA ASN A 472 -47.96 -51.37 42.40
C ASN A 472 -49.40 -50.94 42.74
N SER A 473 -49.89 -49.88 42.09
CA SER A 473 -51.21 -49.31 42.32
C SER A 473 -51.73 -48.68 41.02
N ILE A 474 -53.03 -48.81 40.79
CA ILE A 474 -53.69 -48.23 39.61
C ILE A 474 -53.64 -46.68 39.61
N GLN A 475 -53.60 -46.05 40.80
CA GLN A 475 -53.43 -44.60 40.93
C GLN A 475 -52.02 -44.15 40.49
N GLN A 476 -50.99 -44.95 40.82
CA GLN A 476 -49.63 -44.69 40.36
C GLN A 476 -49.51 -44.91 38.85
N LEU A 477 -50.14 -45.96 38.32
CA LEU A 477 -50.19 -46.20 36.88
C LEU A 477 -50.85 -45.03 36.16
N ARG A 478 -51.99 -44.54 36.65
CA ARG A 478 -52.66 -43.36 36.10
C ARG A 478 -51.74 -42.14 36.06
N ALA A 479 -51.05 -41.83 37.15
CA ALA A 479 -50.11 -40.71 37.17
C ALA A 479 -48.95 -40.89 36.17
N HIS A 480 -48.42 -42.11 36.04
CA HIS A 480 -47.37 -42.44 35.09
C HIS A 480 -47.83 -42.36 33.63
N VAL A 481 -49.01 -42.88 33.29
CA VAL A 481 -49.53 -42.86 31.91
C VAL A 481 -49.67 -41.43 31.39
N LEU A 482 -50.10 -40.51 32.25
CA LEU A 482 -50.22 -39.08 31.91
C LEU A 482 -48.87 -38.42 31.57
N THR A 483 -47.73 -39.00 31.97
CA THR A 483 -46.39 -38.48 31.59
C THR A 483 -46.02 -38.77 30.13
N HIS A 484 -46.74 -39.66 29.45
CA HIS A 484 -46.54 -39.94 28.03
C HIS A 484 -47.28 -38.97 27.11
N ILE A 485 -48.11 -38.09 27.66
CA ILE A 485 -48.87 -37.11 26.89
C ILE A 485 -47.98 -35.91 26.58
N PRO A 486 -47.87 -35.48 25.31
CA PRO A 486 -47.10 -34.30 24.95
C PRO A 486 -47.64 -33.05 25.66
N PRO A 487 -46.77 -32.16 26.17
CA PRO A 487 -47.21 -30.92 26.79
C PRO A 487 -47.97 -30.04 25.79
N SER A 488 -49.00 -29.36 26.26
CA SER A 488 -49.84 -28.46 25.46
C SER A 488 -49.13 -27.18 25.01
N GLN A 489 -48.05 -26.79 25.70
CA GLN A 489 -47.17 -25.70 25.31
C GLN A 489 -45.79 -26.24 24.91
N PRO A 490 -45.18 -25.72 23.83
CA PRO A 490 -43.78 -26.00 23.54
C PRO A 490 -42.92 -25.47 24.69
N PHE A 491 -41.92 -26.25 25.10
CA PHE A 491 -40.95 -25.80 26.09
C PHE A 491 -40.27 -24.51 25.62
N GLN A 492 -40.16 -23.51 26.50
CA GLN A 492 -39.39 -22.31 26.21
C GLN A 492 -37.93 -22.70 25.95
N ARG A 493 -37.43 -22.33 24.76
CA ARG A 493 -36.04 -22.55 24.40
C ARG A 493 -35.15 -21.59 25.18
N HIS A 494 -33.92 -22.04 25.44
CA HIS A 494 -32.92 -21.17 26.01
C HIS A 494 -32.56 -20.05 24.99
N PRO A 495 -32.38 -18.78 25.41
CA PRO A 495 -32.12 -17.66 24.49
C PRO A 495 -30.90 -17.84 23.58
N SER A 496 -29.95 -18.69 23.96
CA SER A 496 -28.74 -18.99 23.17
C SER A 496 -28.95 -20.06 22.10
N GLN A 497 -30.13 -20.68 22.01
CA GLN A 497 -30.42 -21.68 20.98
C GLN A 497 -30.90 -21.00 19.70
N SER A 498 -30.07 -21.08 18.65
CA SER A 498 -30.43 -20.62 17.32
C SER A 498 -31.59 -21.44 16.74
N GLU A 499 -32.43 -20.79 15.92
CA GLU A 499 -33.48 -21.46 15.15
C GLU A 499 -32.92 -22.26 13.96
N THR A 500 -31.63 -22.11 13.68
CA THR A 500 -30.91 -22.77 12.59
C THR A 500 -29.71 -23.58 13.09
N ILE A 501 -29.40 -24.66 12.37
CA ILE A 501 -28.25 -25.55 12.58
C ILE A 501 -27.32 -25.37 11.39
N THR A 502 -26.06 -25.02 11.64
CA THR A 502 -25.01 -24.99 10.62
C THR A 502 -24.46 -26.39 10.38
N LEU A 503 -24.44 -26.82 9.12
CA LEU A 503 -23.96 -28.11 8.65
C LEU A 503 -22.79 -27.92 7.67
N SER A 504 -21.91 -28.92 7.62
CA SER A 504 -20.88 -28.99 6.59
C SER A 504 -21.52 -29.15 5.20
N ALA A 505 -20.90 -28.62 4.15
CA ALA A 505 -21.36 -28.82 2.77
C ALA A 505 -21.37 -30.30 2.35
N ASP A 506 -20.56 -31.14 3.01
CA ASP A 506 -20.45 -32.58 2.73
C ASP A 506 -21.52 -33.44 3.40
N ASP A 507 -22.48 -32.84 4.13
CA ASP A 507 -23.54 -33.57 4.83
C ASP A 507 -24.89 -33.42 4.08
N PRO A 508 -25.20 -34.33 3.13
CA PRO A 508 -26.37 -34.22 2.27
C PRO A 508 -27.70 -34.62 2.95
N TYR A 509 -27.66 -35.20 4.16
CA TYR A 509 -28.84 -35.85 4.75
C TYR A 509 -29.23 -35.24 6.11
N TYR A 510 -30.11 -34.24 6.07
CA TYR A 510 -30.87 -33.77 7.24
C TYR A 510 -32.36 -34.05 7.03
N ALA A 511 -33.12 -34.63 7.97
CA ALA A 511 -32.78 -34.98 9.36
C ALA A 511 -32.22 -36.42 9.48
N ASN A 512 -31.05 -36.55 10.10
CA ASN A 512 -30.45 -37.85 10.42
C ASN A 512 -31.11 -38.45 11.68
N SER A 513 -31.26 -39.78 11.72
CA SER A 513 -31.83 -40.53 12.85
C SER A 513 -30.94 -40.48 14.11
N THR A 514 -29.64 -40.18 13.95
CA THR A 514 -28.67 -40.01 15.05
C THR A 514 -27.99 -38.63 15.00
N PRO A 515 -28.58 -37.59 15.61
CA PRO A 515 -28.06 -36.21 15.58
C PRO A 515 -26.65 -36.04 16.15
N THR A 516 -26.20 -36.96 16.99
CA THR A 516 -24.88 -36.96 17.65
C THR A 516 -23.74 -37.41 16.74
N MET A 517 -24.03 -38.02 15.58
CA MET A 517 -23.02 -38.47 14.62
C MET A 517 -22.73 -37.45 13.51
N ARG A 518 -23.31 -36.25 13.60
CA ARG A 518 -23.12 -35.18 12.61
C ARG A 518 -21.66 -34.75 12.50
N SER A 519 -21.22 -34.44 11.29
CA SER A 519 -19.92 -33.83 11.06
C SER A 519 -19.87 -32.43 11.71
N VAL A 520 -18.72 -32.06 12.27
CA VAL A 520 -18.55 -30.72 12.86
C VAL A 520 -18.49 -29.69 11.72
N PRO A 521 -19.33 -28.65 11.74
CA PRO A 521 -19.31 -27.62 10.70
C PRO A 521 -17.97 -26.86 10.74
N PRO A 522 -17.49 -26.37 9.57
CA PRO A 522 -16.27 -25.57 9.54
C PRO A 522 -16.43 -24.27 10.33
N PRO A 523 -15.32 -23.68 10.84
CA PRO A 523 -15.37 -22.41 11.53
C PRO A 523 -15.97 -21.31 10.64
N PRO A 524 -16.81 -20.42 11.17
CA PRO A 524 -17.59 -19.46 10.38
C PRO A 524 -16.75 -18.34 9.74
N ASN A 525 -15.50 -18.16 10.16
CA ASN A 525 -14.62 -17.13 9.61
C ASN A 525 -13.15 -17.57 9.76
N THR A 526 -12.60 -18.13 8.68
CA THR A 526 -11.19 -18.52 8.62
C THR A 526 -10.46 -17.62 7.63
N VAL A 527 -9.90 -16.51 8.12
CA VAL A 527 -9.16 -15.54 7.29
C VAL A 527 -7.68 -15.60 7.63
N ILE A 528 -6.84 -15.70 6.59
CA ILE A 528 -5.39 -15.52 6.68
C ILE A 528 -5.11 -14.05 6.38
N SER A 529 -4.49 -13.35 7.34
CA SER A 529 -4.05 -11.97 7.18
C SER A 529 -2.52 -11.89 7.10
N PHE A 530 -1.99 -11.23 6.07
CA PHE A 530 -0.55 -10.94 5.95
C PHE A 530 -0.32 -9.57 5.30
N GLN A 531 0.88 -9.02 5.46
CA GLN A 531 1.27 -7.73 4.87
C GLN A 531 2.09 -7.95 3.61
N VAL A 532 1.79 -7.17 2.57
CA VAL A 532 2.49 -7.23 1.28
C VAL A 532 2.89 -5.81 0.86
N PRO A 533 4.13 -5.57 0.44
CA PRO A 533 4.53 -4.29 -0.13
C PRO A 533 3.85 -4.10 -1.50
N THR A 534 3.07 -3.04 -1.64
CA THR A 534 2.31 -2.72 -2.88
C THR A 534 2.82 -1.46 -3.57
N VAL A 535 3.53 -0.60 -2.85
CA VAL A 535 4.06 0.68 -3.33
C VAL A 535 5.59 0.61 -3.44
N ASP A 536 6.13 1.27 -4.47
CA ASP A 536 7.59 1.38 -4.64
C ASP A 536 8.19 2.29 -3.56
N PRO A 537 9.38 1.97 -3.04
CA PRO A 537 9.98 2.76 -1.98
C PRO A 537 10.30 4.19 -2.47
N PRO A 538 10.10 5.21 -1.61
CA PRO A 538 10.45 6.59 -1.94
C PRO A 538 11.97 6.77 -2.12
N SER A 539 12.38 7.89 -2.72
CA SER A 539 13.78 8.19 -3.06
C SER A 539 14.73 8.06 -1.87
N HIS A 540 14.37 8.58 -0.69
CA HIS A 540 15.21 8.49 0.51
C HIS A 540 15.42 7.04 0.99
N CYS A 541 14.42 6.17 0.83
CA CYS A 541 14.59 4.74 1.10
C CYS A 541 15.53 4.08 0.10
N LEU A 542 15.45 4.46 -1.18
CA LEU A 542 16.38 3.97 -2.21
C LEU A 542 17.82 4.40 -1.90
N THR A 543 18.05 5.67 -1.58
CA THR A 543 19.38 6.18 -1.19
C THR A 543 19.89 5.48 0.07
N ALA A 544 19.05 5.27 1.08
CA ALA A 544 19.41 4.53 2.28
C ALA A 544 19.81 3.07 1.97
N LEU A 545 19.04 2.38 1.12
CA LEU A 545 19.35 1.01 0.70
C LEU A 545 20.64 0.95 -0.12
N LEU A 546 20.89 1.93 -0.99
CA LEU A 546 22.14 2.06 -1.74
C LEU A 546 23.34 2.26 -0.82
N ILE A 547 23.22 3.07 0.23
CA ILE A 547 24.28 3.26 1.23
C ILE A 547 24.58 1.94 1.93
N VAL A 548 23.54 1.25 2.44
CA VAL A 548 23.68 -0.07 3.08
C VAL A 548 24.34 -1.06 2.11
N ARG A 549 23.95 -1.03 0.84
CA ARG A 549 24.49 -1.90 -0.21
C ARG A 549 25.97 -1.66 -0.50
N ILE A 550 26.39 -0.41 -0.61
CA ILE A 550 27.80 -0.07 -0.85
C ILE A 550 28.63 -0.52 0.35
N LEU A 551 28.22 -0.17 1.57
CA LEU A 551 28.93 -0.58 2.79
C LEU A 551 29.03 -2.11 2.92
N PHE A 552 27.98 -2.84 2.53
CA PHE A 552 28.01 -4.30 2.48
C PHE A 552 29.05 -4.79 1.47
N ARG A 553 29.02 -4.30 0.23
CA ARG A 553 29.97 -4.69 -0.80
C ARG A 553 31.41 -4.38 -0.39
N THR A 554 31.66 -3.25 0.27
CA THR A 554 32.98 -2.90 0.79
C THR A 554 33.42 -3.83 1.93
N ALA A 555 32.54 -4.19 2.86
CA ALA A 555 32.88 -5.05 4.01
C ALA A 555 33.06 -6.53 3.66
N PHE A 556 32.44 -6.99 2.58
CA PHE A 556 32.48 -8.38 2.10
C PHE A 556 33.31 -8.56 0.83
N ALA A 557 34.05 -7.53 0.40
CA ALA A 557 35.04 -7.69 -0.66
C ALA A 557 36.15 -8.66 -0.21
N ASP A 558 36.61 -9.53 -1.10
CA ASP A 558 37.75 -10.41 -0.85
C ASP A 558 39.04 -9.60 -0.88
N VAL A 559 39.60 -9.34 0.30
CA VAL A 559 40.89 -8.64 0.46
C VAL A 559 42.06 -9.53 -0.01
N GLU A 560 41.85 -10.83 -0.20
CA GLU A 560 42.86 -11.82 -0.61
C GLU A 560 43.09 -11.94 -2.13
N ALA A 561 42.34 -11.24 -2.97
CA ALA A 561 42.43 -11.35 -4.43
C ALA A 561 43.51 -10.45 -5.09
N ALA A 562 44.36 -9.79 -4.31
CA ALA A 562 45.59 -9.20 -4.85
C ALA A 562 46.65 -10.30 -4.92
N PRO A 563 47.17 -10.68 -6.10
CA PRO A 563 48.24 -11.65 -6.18
C PRO A 563 49.42 -11.09 -5.40
N LYS A 564 49.79 -11.76 -4.31
CA LYS A 564 51.10 -11.55 -3.70
C LYS A 564 52.12 -11.73 -4.83
N ALA A 565 52.96 -10.73 -5.05
CA ALA A 565 54.12 -10.91 -5.89
C ALA A 565 54.92 -12.06 -5.26
N ASP A 566 54.86 -13.25 -5.86
CA ASP A 566 55.70 -14.37 -5.48
C ASP A 566 57.16 -13.90 -5.53
N GLU A 567 57.97 -14.37 -4.57
CA GLU A 567 59.40 -14.04 -4.41
C GLU A 567 60.28 -14.38 -5.63
N ASP A 568 59.71 -14.98 -6.68
CA ASP A 568 60.39 -15.45 -7.89
C ASP A 568 60.02 -14.67 -9.18
N HIS A 569 59.64 -13.38 -9.09
CA HIS A 569 59.48 -12.56 -10.30
C HIS A 569 60.83 -12.02 -10.82
N PHE A 570 61.30 -12.63 -11.91
CA PHE A 570 62.46 -12.24 -12.72
C PHE A 570 62.25 -10.86 -13.39
N GLY A 571 62.76 -9.79 -12.77
CA GLY A 571 62.70 -8.41 -13.28
C GLY A 571 63.88 -7.55 -12.79
N PHE A 572 64.34 -6.63 -13.62
CA PHE A 572 65.60 -5.86 -13.53
C PHE A 572 65.94 -5.25 -12.16
N PRO A 573 67.23 -5.19 -11.76
CA PRO A 573 67.67 -4.58 -10.51
C PRO A 573 67.53 -3.06 -10.58
N GLY A 574 66.48 -2.53 -9.96
CA GLY A 574 66.28 -1.10 -9.73
C GLY A 574 65.59 -0.89 -8.39
N VAL A 575 66.33 -0.28 -7.45
CA VAL A 575 65.91 0.34 -6.17
C VAL A 575 64.69 -0.30 -5.48
N VAL A 576 64.95 -1.17 -4.50
CA VAL A 576 63.98 -1.50 -3.44
C VAL A 576 63.86 -0.27 -2.53
N ASP A 577 62.77 0.47 -2.66
CA ASP A 577 62.35 1.44 -1.64
C ASP A 577 61.62 0.66 -0.53
N ASP A 578 62.34 0.32 0.55
CA ASP A 578 61.81 -0.40 1.72
C ASP A 578 60.62 0.33 2.39
N GLU A 579 60.44 1.64 2.14
CA GLU A 579 59.32 2.45 2.65
C GLU A 579 57.99 2.18 1.93
N ALA A 580 58.00 1.78 0.65
CA ALA A 580 56.79 1.51 -0.11
C ALA A 580 56.10 0.21 0.33
N GLY A 581 56.88 -0.84 0.63
CA GLY A 581 56.34 -2.12 1.12
C GLY A 581 55.71 -2.03 2.51
N ALA A 582 56.21 -1.15 3.38
CA ALA A 582 55.63 -0.93 4.71
C ALA A 582 54.26 -0.22 4.63
N ALA A 583 54.13 0.81 3.79
CA ALA A 583 52.87 1.54 3.60
C ALA A 583 51.77 0.67 2.94
N GLU A 584 52.16 -0.19 2.00
CA GLU A 584 51.23 -1.15 1.39
C GLU A 584 50.75 -2.21 2.40
N ALA A 585 51.64 -2.71 3.26
CA ALA A 585 51.28 -3.65 4.32
C ALA A 585 50.35 -3.03 5.38
N GLU A 586 50.58 -1.78 5.78
CA GLU A 586 49.70 -1.05 6.70
C GLU A 586 48.30 -0.82 6.12
N THR A 587 48.23 -0.46 4.84
CA THR A 587 46.95 -0.27 4.13
C THR A 587 46.16 -1.57 4.04
N LEU A 588 46.84 -2.68 3.73
CA LEU A 588 46.21 -4.00 3.69
C LEU A 588 45.69 -4.44 5.07
N ALA A 589 46.47 -4.24 6.13
CA ALA A 589 46.05 -4.56 7.50
C ALA A 589 44.83 -3.74 7.94
N SER A 590 44.82 -2.45 7.59
CA SER A 590 43.68 -1.54 7.81
C SER A 590 42.42 -2.01 7.08
N ASP A 591 42.55 -2.45 5.82
CA ASP A 591 41.43 -2.95 5.01
C ASP A 591 40.85 -4.27 5.55
N VAL A 592 41.70 -5.17 6.03
CA VAL A 592 41.27 -6.42 6.71
C VAL A 592 40.50 -6.09 7.98
N GLU A 593 41.00 -5.18 8.81
CA GLU A 593 40.33 -4.77 10.05
C GLU A 593 39.00 -4.05 9.77
N GLY A 594 38.96 -3.18 8.76
CA GLY A 594 37.74 -2.53 8.30
C GLY A 594 36.69 -3.54 7.85
N SER A 595 37.09 -4.52 7.04
CA SER A 595 36.22 -5.61 6.58
C SER A 595 35.67 -6.42 7.76
N ARG A 596 36.51 -6.75 8.74
CA ARG A 596 36.10 -7.48 9.96
C ARG A 596 35.09 -6.69 10.78
N LYS A 597 35.32 -5.39 11.02
CA LYS A 597 34.39 -4.50 11.73
C LYS A 597 33.07 -4.35 10.97
N GLY A 598 33.13 -4.17 9.65
CA GLY A 598 31.98 -4.09 8.77
C GLY A 598 31.11 -5.34 8.86
N ARG A 599 31.69 -6.54 8.68
CA ARG A 599 30.99 -7.82 8.82
C ARG A 599 30.31 -7.95 10.18
N LYS A 600 31.01 -7.61 11.26
CA LYS A 600 30.44 -7.60 12.62
C LYS A 600 29.27 -6.62 12.76
N ALA A 601 29.35 -5.43 12.17
CA ALA A 601 28.26 -4.46 12.19
C ALA A 601 27.02 -4.99 11.46
N PHE A 602 27.19 -5.61 10.29
CA PHE A 602 26.10 -6.26 9.55
C PHE A 602 25.47 -7.43 10.34
N MET A 603 26.26 -8.23 11.05
CA MET A 603 25.74 -9.27 11.96
C MET A 603 24.83 -8.69 13.04
N ASN A 604 25.16 -7.53 13.60
CA ASN A 604 24.37 -6.90 14.65
C ASN A 604 23.00 -6.40 14.13
N VAL A 605 22.91 -5.96 12.87
CA VAL A 605 21.67 -5.47 12.26
C VAL A 605 20.92 -6.53 11.46
N ARG A 606 21.38 -7.79 11.46
CA ARG A 606 20.76 -8.90 10.72
C ARG A 606 19.25 -9.01 10.94
N HIS A 607 18.81 -8.92 12.20
CA HIS A 607 17.39 -9.00 12.57
C HIS A 607 16.55 -7.85 12.00
N LEU A 608 17.15 -6.68 11.74
CA LEU A 608 16.47 -5.58 11.05
C LEU A 608 16.38 -5.87 9.56
N ILE A 609 17.50 -6.27 8.94
CA ILE A 609 17.57 -6.61 7.52
C ILE A 609 16.56 -7.73 7.18
N SER A 610 16.37 -8.71 8.06
CA SER A 610 15.44 -9.84 7.81
C SER A 610 13.98 -9.42 7.75
N ASN A 611 13.64 -8.24 8.29
CA ASN A 611 12.28 -7.71 8.30
C ASN A 611 12.02 -6.73 7.15
N ILE A 612 13.07 -6.34 6.40
CA ILE A 612 12.94 -5.43 5.25
C ILE A 612 12.22 -6.16 4.12
N ARG A 613 11.13 -5.55 3.64
CA ARG A 613 10.34 -6.01 2.50
C ARG A 613 10.16 -4.84 1.53
N VAL A 614 10.57 -5.07 0.29
CA VAL A 614 10.54 -4.12 -0.81
C VAL A 614 9.77 -4.79 -1.95
N LYS A 615 8.98 -4.02 -2.69
CA LYS A 615 8.19 -4.55 -3.81
C LYS A 615 9.07 -4.97 -5.00
N ASP A 616 10.10 -4.19 -5.31
CA ASP A 616 11.02 -4.44 -6.41
C ASP A 616 11.87 -5.69 -6.15
N GLU A 617 11.84 -6.64 -7.09
CA GLU A 617 12.53 -7.93 -6.97
C GLU A 617 14.06 -7.79 -6.97
N ALA A 618 14.62 -6.83 -7.71
CA ALA A 618 16.06 -6.63 -7.77
C ALA A 618 16.58 -6.02 -6.46
N LEU A 619 15.86 -5.03 -5.91
CA LEU A 619 16.17 -4.45 -4.61
C LEU A 619 16.02 -5.47 -3.48
N MET A 620 14.98 -6.31 -3.52
CA MET A 620 14.85 -7.43 -2.60
C MET A 620 15.96 -8.47 -2.76
N GLY A 621 16.41 -8.71 -3.99
CA GLY A 621 17.58 -9.54 -4.27
C GLY A 621 18.82 -9.07 -3.51
N TRP A 622 19.05 -7.76 -3.40
CA TRP A 622 20.15 -7.22 -2.60
C TRP A 622 19.97 -7.50 -1.10
N VAL A 623 18.75 -7.36 -0.57
CA VAL A 623 18.44 -7.67 0.84
C VAL A 623 18.69 -9.15 1.13
N ILE A 624 18.24 -10.04 0.25
CA ILE A 624 18.42 -11.49 0.36
C ILE A 624 19.92 -11.85 0.31
N GLU A 625 20.69 -11.26 -0.61
CA GLU A 625 22.14 -11.46 -0.69
C GLU A 625 22.84 -11.07 0.62
N MET A 626 22.48 -9.92 1.18
CA MET A 626 23.03 -9.45 2.46
C MET A 626 22.69 -10.42 3.61
N LEU A 627 21.46 -10.93 3.65
CA LEU A 627 21.04 -11.90 4.67
C LEU A 627 21.77 -13.24 4.54
N ALA A 628 21.97 -13.73 3.32
CA ALA A 628 22.69 -14.97 3.06
C ALA A 628 24.15 -14.87 3.55
N ALA A 629 24.84 -13.79 3.22
CA ALA A 629 26.24 -13.57 3.61
C ALA A 629 26.45 -13.36 5.12
N VAL A 630 25.43 -12.82 5.82
CA VAL A 630 25.48 -12.57 7.27
C VAL A 630 25.03 -13.81 8.07
N THR A 631 24.65 -14.90 7.39
CA THR A 631 24.34 -16.17 8.04
C THR A 631 25.63 -16.90 8.41
N PRO A 632 25.88 -17.24 9.69
CA PRO A 632 27.04 -18.05 10.04
C PRO A 632 26.87 -19.41 9.35
N GLY A 633 27.86 -19.78 8.54
CA GLY A 633 27.99 -21.15 8.07
C GLY A 633 28.03 -22.09 9.27
N HIS A 634 27.25 -23.17 9.19
CA HIS A 634 27.37 -24.29 10.11
C HIS A 634 28.74 -24.95 10.02
#